data_AF-A0AAE3VX94-F1
#
_entry.id   AF-A0AAE3VX94-F1
#
_cell.length_a   1.000
_cell.length_b   1.000
_cell.length_c   1.000
_cell.angle_alpha   90.00
_cell.angle_beta   90.00
_cell.angle_gamma   90.00
#
_symmetry.space_group_name_H-M   'P 1'
#
loop_
_entity.id
_entity.type
_entity.pdbx_description
1 polymer ?
#
loop_
_entity_poly.entity_id
_entity_poly.type
_entity_poly.pdbx_seq_one_letter_code
_entity_poly.pdbx_strand_id
1 'polypeptide(L)'
;MTRLARALSVLCGVLLTFSLLVAAPASARPAGCADGTVPLTVEEARLDRPVPGGTASAPAEILDHSGFDGLVRAFTLGLCAVPSGQIAGSYAEAIGRLLFESAVARAQRSLTIGAALPADDDRPLYWARLALTRALRQWTPSFTHTASDRAAWEKRLEYASRGLTSSAFRPAPGVRKLMISGFDPFQLDAEIRRGNPSGAVALALDGRILTALDGTRVQVQAVLFPVRYPDFDQGIVEDAYRAALARRPDQVTTISQGRPGAFDLEAFNGRRRSTAVPDNLNLWGGGLPSAPAVFPNVGPGPEFLPSTLPMEAMSQAEGLFAVRINTSVREIPAGSTIPVTRPDGPTAGSIAVDGGGGGYLSNESAYRVTRLLTETPSAPPGGHVHTPVLDFDPANATAITDPVFEANRAAIIAQTTAILLAGLADNAAA
;
A
#
# COMPACT_ATOMS: atom_id res chain seq x y z
N MET A 1 -9.65 -24.19 6.34
CA MET A 1 -10.21 -22.96 6.95
C MET A 1 -9.65 -21.74 6.24
N THR A 2 -10.50 -20.88 5.68
CA THR A 2 -10.11 -19.61 5.03
C THR A 2 -9.47 -18.67 6.06
N ARG A 3 -8.64 -17.69 5.64
CA ARG A 3 -8.03 -16.68 6.56
C ARG A 3 -9.12 -16.01 7.41
N LEU A 4 -10.23 -15.65 6.74
CA LEU A 4 -11.44 -15.11 7.33
C LEU A 4 -12.03 -15.99 8.45
N ALA A 5 -12.06 -17.32 8.29
CA ALA A 5 -12.59 -18.23 9.31
C ALA A 5 -11.72 -18.26 10.59
N ARG A 6 -10.40 -18.07 10.49
CA ARG A 6 -9.51 -17.95 11.65
C ARG A 6 -9.63 -16.58 12.33
N ALA A 7 -9.84 -15.50 11.56
CA ALA A 7 -10.14 -14.18 12.11
C ALA A 7 -11.48 -14.16 12.85
N LEU A 8 -12.53 -14.78 12.29
CA LEU A 8 -13.82 -14.95 12.98
C LEU A 8 -13.71 -15.82 14.25
N SER A 9 -12.79 -16.79 14.31
CA SER A 9 -12.60 -17.64 15.49
C SER A 9 -12.08 -16.85 16.70
N VAL A 10 -11.27 -15.81 16.47
CA VAL A 10 -10.83 -14.89 17.53
C VAL A 10 -11.96 -13.93 17.91
N LEU A 11 -12.86 -13.62 16.98
CA LEU A 11 -14.04 -12.79 17.17
C LEU A 11 -15.16 -13.52 17.95
N CYS A 12 -15.26 -14.85 17.88
CA CYS A 12 -16.28 -15.63 18.59
C CYS A 12 -16.16 -15.55 20.11
N GLY A 13 -14.97 -15.33 20.68
CA GLY A 13 -14.81 -15.11 22.13
C GLY A 13 -15.35 -13.76 22.62
N VAL A 14 -15.48 -12.78 21.72
CA VAL A 14 -15.86 -11.39 22.05
C VAL A 14 -17.27 -11.04 21.55
N LEU A 15 -17.77 -11.69 20.50
CA LEU A 15 -19.09 -11.42 19.91
C LEU A 15 -20.26 -12.24 20.47
N LEU A 16 -20.00 -13.32 21.21
CA LEU A 16 -21.06 -14.18 21.76
C LEU A 16 -21.91 -13.50 22.86
N THR A 17 -21.58 -12.27 23.26
CA THR A 17 -22.39 -11.43 24.17
C THR A 17 -23.19 -10.32 23.48
N PHE A 18 -23.08 -10.14 22.15
CA PHE A 18 -23.69 -8.98 21.47
C PHE A 18 -24.85 -9.27 20.52
N SER A 19 -25.30 -10.52 20.44
CA SER A 19 -26.46 -10.88 19.61
C SER A 19 -27.75 -10.80 20.42
N LEU A 20 -28.20 -9.58 20.74
CA LEU A 20 -29.59 -9.24 21.06
C LEU A 20 -29.65 -7.72 21.36
N LEU A 21 -29.77 -6.88 20.33
CA LEU A 21 -30.38 -5.55 20.49
C LEU A 21 -30.93 -5.07 19.15
N VAL A 22 -32.25 -4.90 19.19
CA VAL A 22 -33.15 -4.40 18.15
C VAL A 22 -32.83 -2.92 17.84
N ALA A 23 -33.14 -2.51 16.61
CA ALA A 23 -32.99 -1.18 16.03
C ALA A 23 -33.07 0.00 17.04
N ALA A 24 -31.93 0.66 17.24
CA ALA A 24 -31.81 1.98 17.86
C ALA A 24 -31.26 2.98 16.81
N PRO A 25 -31.61 4.27 16.88
CA PRO A 25 -31.15 5.24 15.89
C PRO A 25 -29.64 5.44 15.99
N ALA A 26 -29.02 5.68 14.82
CA ALA A 26 -27.66 6.12 14.54
C ALA A 26 -26.65 6.22 15.72
N SER A 27 -25.70 5.27 15.74
CA SER A 27 -24.25 5.52 15.70
C SER A 27 -23.64 6.60 16.60
N ALA A 28 -24.14 6.84 17.80
CA ALA A 28 -23.47 7.70 18.77
C ALA A 28 -22.67 6.84 19.77
N ARG A 29 -21.39 7.17 19.96
CA ARG A 29 -20.61 6.62 21.09
C ARG A 29 -21.30 7.02 22.41
N PRO A 30 -21.22 6.19 23.47
CA PRO A 30 -21.58 6.61 24.82
C PRO A 30 -20.93 7.96 25.16
N ALA A 31 -21.70 8.83 25.82
CA ALA A 31 -21.20 10.14 26.26
C ALA A 31 -19.92 9.97 27.11
N GLY A 32 -18.89 10.77 26.83
CA GLY A 32 -17.60 10.71 27.52
C GLY A 32 -16.59 9.66 27.00
N CYS A 33 -16.97 8.81 26.04
CA CYS A 33 -16.04 7.84 25.42
C CYS A 33 -15.22 8.43 24.25
N ALA A 34 -15.53 9.64 23.80
CA ALA A 34 -14.77 10.29 22.74
C ALA A 34 -14.64 11.79 22.98
N ASP A 35 -13.50 12.32 22.55
CA ASP A 35 -13.19 13.73 22.49
C ASP A 35 -12.99 14.15 21.03
N GLY A 36 -14.04 14.76 20.46
CA GLY A 36 -14.02 15.27 19.09
C GLY A 36 -13.14 16.52 18.91
N THR A 37 -12.62 17.11 20.00
CA THR A 37 -11.74 18.29 19.95
C THR A 37 -10.28 17.92 19.72
N VAL A 38 -9.92 16.63 19.89
CA VAL A 38 -8.58 16.13 19.57
C VAL A 38 -8.31 16.39 18.08
N PRO A 39 -7.23 17.15 17.74
CA PRO A 39 -6.92 17.47 16.36
C PRO A 39 -6.70 16.23 15.49
N LEU A 40 -7.25 16.27 14.28
CA LEU A 40 -7.05 15.25 13.27
C LEU A 40 -5.77 15.48 12.49
N THR A 41 -5.19 14.40 11.96
CA THR A 41 -4.16 14.53 10.93
C THR A 41 -4.75 15.07 9.63
N VAL A 42 -3.89 15.54 8.71
CA VAL A 42 -4.34 16.01 7.39
C VAL A 42 -5.12 14.92 6.65
N GLU A 43 -4.67 13.66 6.70
CA GLU A 43 -5.39 12.54 6.08
C GLU A 43 -6.75 12.29 6.72
N GLU A 44 -6.82 12.22 8.05
CA GLU A 44 -8.07 12.00 8.79
C GLU A 44 -9.10 13.11 8.53
N ALA A 45 -8.65 14.35 8.39
CA ALA A 45 -9.51 15.48 8.04
C ALA A 45 -10.12 15.38 6.63
N ARG A 46 -9.53 14.57 5.73
CA ARG A 46 -10.09 14.35 4.38
C ARG A 46 -11.33 13.46 4.38
N LEU A 47 -11.62 12.71 5.47
CA LEU A 47 -12.81 11.85 5.56
C LEU A 47 -14.13 12.61 5.35
N ASP A 48 -14.14 13.91 5.65
CA ASP A 48 -15.33 14.75 5.54
C ASP A 48 -15.32 15.60 4.25
N ARG A 49 -14.34 15.41 3.35
CA ARG A 49 -14.22 16.23 2.14
C ARG A 49 -15.20 15.83 1.04
N PRO A 50 -15.90 16.82 0.45
CA PRO A 50 -16.84 16.54 -0.61
C PRO A 50 -16.14 16.22 -1.94
N VAL A 51 -16.88 15.55 -2.82
CA VAL A 51 -16.57 15.52 -4.26
C VAL A 51 -16.49 16.96 -4.79
N PRO A 52 -15.57 17.28 -5.74
CA PRO A 52 -15.56 18.57 -6.42
C PRO A 52 -16.93 18.97 -6.97
N GLY A 53 -17.42 20.15 -6.59
CA GLY A 53 -18.73 20.66 -7.03
C GLY A 53 -19.95 20.02 -6.36
N GLY A 54 -19.76 19.12 -5.39
CA GLY A 54 -20.83 18.49 -4.60
C GLY A 54 -20.79 18.85 -3.12
N THR A 55 -21.73 18.29 -2.36
CA THR A 55 -21.79 18.42 -0.88
C THR A 55 -21.58 17.09 -0.15
N ALA A 56 -21.64 15.96 -0.87
CA ALA A 56 -21.45 14.63 -0.30
C ALA A 56 -19.96 14.29 -0.19
N SER A 57 -19.55 13.76 0.98
CA SER A 57 -18.18 13.28 1.21
C SER A 57 -17.87 12.08 0.32
N ALA A 58 -16.86 12.20 -0.55
CA ALA A 58 -16.45 11.09 -1.42
C ALA A 58 -15.94 9.89 -0.61
N PRO A 59 -15.12 10.07 0.44
CA PRO A 59 -14.76 8.97 1.34
C PRO A 59 -15.95 8.30 2.02
N ALA A 60 -16.94 9.07 2.46
CA ALA A 60 -18.14 8.52 3.10
C ALA A 60 -18.97 7.69 2.12
N GLU A 61 -19.14 8.18 0.90
CA GLU A 61 -19.82 7.43 -0.18
C GLU A 61 -19.07 6.13 -0.52
N ILE A 62 -17.73 6.18 -0.61
CA ILE A 62 -16.91 4.98 -0.85
C ILE A 62 -17.06 3.96 0.29
N LEU A 63 -17.09 4.42 1.54
CA LEU A 63 -17.26 3.54 2.71
C LEU A 63 -18.63 2.89 2.75
N ASP A 64 -19.68 3.64 2.46
CA ASP A 64 -21.06 3.15 2.37
C ASP A 64 -21.20 2.13 1.24
N HIS A 65 -20.78 2.49 0.02
CA HIS A 65 -20.88 1.62 -1.15
C HIS A 65 -20.00 0.38 -1.07
N SER A 66 -18.95 0.37 -0.24
CA SER A 66 -18.11 -0.81 0.00
C SER A 66 -18.58 -1.68 1.18
N GLY A 67 -19.46 -1.16 2.05
CA GLY A 67 -19.90 -1.80 3.28
C GLY A 67 -18.88 -1.79 4.42
N PHE A 68 -17.79 -1.03 4.28
CA PHE A 68 -16.73 -0.95 5.31
C PHE A 68 -17.10 0.02 6.44
N ASP A 69 -18.05 0.91 6.19
CA ASP A 69 -18.73 1.73 7.20
C ASP A 69 -19.25 0.91 8.39
N GLY A 70 -19.75 -0.32 8.15
CA GLY A 70 -20.21 -1.24 9.19
C GLY A 70 -19.08 -1.69 10.13
N LEU A 71 -17.91 -2.04 9.58
CA LEU A 71 -16.73 -2.39 10.37
C LEU A 71 -16.23 -1.19 11.18
N VAL A 72 -16.21 0.00 10.57
CA VAL A 72 -15.84 1.25 11.23
C VAL A 72 -16.78 1.54 12.41
N ARG A 73 -18.10 1.42 12.23
CA ARG A 73 -19.09 1.59 13.31
C ARG A 73 -18.87 0.60 14.44
N ALA A 74 -18.73 -0.68 14.12
CA ALA A 74 -18.50 -1.73 15.12
C ALA A 74 -17.22 -1.47 15.93
N PHE A 75 -16.13 -1.10 15.25
CA PHE A 75 -14.89 -0.73 15.92
C PHE A 75 -15.06 0.46 16.85
N THR A 76 -15.69 1.52 16.34
CA THR A 76 -15.90 2.80 17.02
C THR A 76 -16.70 2.64 18.31
N LEU A 77 -17.73 1.78 18.30
CA LEU A 77 -18.51 1.42 19.48
C LEU A 77 -17.73 0.51 20.43
N GLY A 78 -17.05 -0.51 19.89
CA GLY A 78 -16.31 -1.48 20.71
C GLY A 78 -15.13 -0.87 21.48
N LEU A 79 -14.54 0.23 21.00
CA LEU A 79 -13.51 0.97 21.75
C LEU A 79 -13.98 1.37 23.16
N CYS A 80 -15.27 1.69 23.33
CA CYS A 80 -15.83 2.08 24.63
C CYS A 80 -15.93 0.95 25.65
N ALA A 81 -15.81 -0.30 25.20
CA ALA A 81 -15.83 -1.48 26.06
C ALA A 81 -14.43 -2.03 26.37
N VAL A 82 -13.37 -1.42 25.84
CA VAL A 82 -11.99 -1.87 26.05
C VAL A 82 -11.56 -1.56 27.50
N PRO A 83 -11.20 -2.56 28.32
CA PRO A 83 -11.00 -2.34 29.76
C PRO A 83 -9.53 -2.04 30.14
N SER A 84 -8.57 -2.20 29.22
CA SER A 84 -7.15 -1.97 29.50
C SER A 84 -6.34 -1.66 28.24
N GLY A 85 -5.14 -1.09 28.44
CA GLY A 85 -4.22 -0.75 27.35
C GLY A 85 -3.69 -1.97 26.58
N GLN A 86 -3.52 -3.12 27.23
CA GLN A 86 -3.12 -4.36 26.56
C GLN A 86 -4.21 -4.85 25.60
N ILE A 87 -5.47 -4.75 26.04
CA ILE A 87 -6.63 -5.13 25.21
C ILE A 87 -6.81 -4.10 24.10
N ALA A 88 -6.57 -2.81 24.34
CA ALA A 88 -6.60 -1.78 23.29
C ALA A 88 -5.64 -2.09 22.14
N GLY A 89 -4.38 -2.43 22.45
CA GLY A 89 -3.40 -2.80 21.45
C GLY A 89 -3.78 -4.07 20.67
N SER A 90 -4.32 -5.08 21.37
CA SER A 90 -4.75 -6.34 20.74
C SER A 90 -6.00 -6.15 19.87
N TYR A 91 -6.92 -5.30 20.31
CA TYR A 91 -8.14 -4.96 19.58
C TYR A 91 -7.84 -4.16 18.31
N ALA A 92 -6.97 -3.14 18.41
CA ALA A 92 -6.47 -2.37 17.28
C ALA A 92 -5.81 -3.27 16.21
N GLU A 93 -4.93 -4.19 16.63
CA GLU A 93 -4.29 -5.15 15.73
C GLU A 93 -5.30 -6.10 15.08
N ALA A 94 -6.21 -6.68 15.85
CA ALA A 94 -7.20 -7.64 15.36
C ALA A 94 -8.14 -7.01 14.32
N ILE A 95 -8.59 -5.79 14.57
CA ILE A 95 -9.49 -5.06 13.66
C ILE A 95 -8.73 -4.58 12.43
N GLY A 96 -7.49 -4.12 12.58
CA GLY A 96 -6.63 -3.82 11.43
C GLY A 96 -6.47 -5.03 10.52
N ARG A 97 -6.17 -6.20 11.08
CA ARG A 97 -6.05 -7.45 10.32
C ARG A 97 -7.37 -7.84 9.64
N LEU A 98 -8.49 -7.74 10.35
CA LEU A 98 -9.81 -8.01 9.79
C LEU A 98 -10.12 -7.08 8.61
N LEU A 99 -9.80 -5.79 8.73
CA LEU A 99 -9.99 -4.82 7.66
C LEU A 99 -9.17 -5.21 6.42
N PHE A 100 -7.87 -5.50 6.58
CA PHE A 100 -7.01 -5.92 5.47
C PHE A 100 -7.51 -7.20 4.80
N GLU A 101 -7.82 -8.23 5.59
CA GLU A 101 -8.31 -9.51 5.07
C GLU A 101 -9.67 -9.37 4.39
N SER A 102 -10.53 -8.48 4.87
CA SER A 102 -11.83 -8.18 4.23
C SER A 102 -11.65 -7.45 2.90
N ALA A 103 -10.69 -6.52 2.81
CA ALA A 103 -10.34 -5.84 1.56
C ALA A 103 -9.79 -6.80 0.51
N VAL A 104 -8.90 -7.71 0.91
CA VAL A 104 -8.39 -8.78 0.04
C VAL A 104 -9.53 -9.71 -0.39
N ALA A 105 -10.37 -10.16 0.55
CA ALA A 105 -11.49 -11.05 0.24
C ALA A 105 -12.50 -10.42 -0.73
N ARG A 106 -12.74 -9.10 -0.58
CA ARG A 106 -13.57 -8.30 -1.48
C ARG A 106 -12.93 -8.20 -2.86
N ALA A 107 -11.67 -7.79 -2.98
CA ALA A 107 -10.93 -7.71 -4.25
C ALA A 107 -10.93 -9.03 -5.03
N GLN A 108 -10.93 -10.15 -4.30
CA GLN A 108 -10.95 -11.50 -4.88
C GLN A 108 -12.36 -12.08 -5.07
N ARG A 109 -13.41 -11.26 -4.86
CA ARG A 109 -14.83 -11.64 -4.99
C ARG A 109 -15.26 -12.85 -4.13
N SER A 110 -14.47 -13.15 -3.10
CA SER A 110 -14.78 -14.19 -2.11
C SER A 110 -15.66 -13.67 -0.97
N LEU A 111 -15.82 -12.35 -0.88
CA LEU A 111 -16.76 -11.65 -0.01
C LEU A 111 -17.64 -10.74 -0.88
N THR A 112 -18.95 -10.93 -0.83
CA THR A 112 -19.94 -10.13 -1.58
C THR A 112 -20.57 -9.09 -0.65
N ILE A 113 -19.84 -8.02 -0.39
CA ILE A 113 -20.34 -6.82 0.30
C ILE A 113 -20.08 -5.59 -0.55
N GLY A 114 -20.95 -4.59 -0.44
CA GLY A 114 -20.77 -3.33 -1.14
C GLY A 114 -20.70 -3.48 -2.66
N ALA A 115 -21.75 -4.09 -3.24
CA ALA A 115 -21.86 -4.33 -4.68
C ALA A 115 -22.04 -3.02 -5.50
N ALA A 116 -22.25 -1.89 -4.83
CA ALA A 116 -22.33 -0.56 -5.42
C ALA A 116 -20.95 -0.01 -5.83
N LEU A 117 -19.86 -0.67 -5.43
CA LEU A 117 -18.52 -0.43 -5.94
C LEU A 117 -17.94 -1.70 -6.56
N PRO A 118 -17.08 -1.59 -7.58
CA PRO A 118 -16.33 -2.73 -8.09
C PRO A 118 -15.48 -3.37 -6.99
N ALA A 119 -15.36 -4.68 -7.06
CA ALA A 119 -14.75 -5.49 -6.01
C ALA A 119 -13.25 -5.18 -5.81
N ASP A 120 -12.55 -4.86 -6.91
CA ASP A 120 -11.11 -4.62 -7.02
C ASP A 120 -10.67 -3.18 -6.69
N ASP A 121 -11.58 -2.35 -6.19
CA ASP A 121 -11.29 -1.00 -5.73
C ASP A 121 -10.43 -0.98 -4.47
N ASP A 122 -9.34 -0.21 -4.48
CA ASP A 122 -8.38 -0.09 -3.37
C ASP A 122 -8.80 0.92 -2.31
N ARG A 123 -9.61 1.92 -2.68
CA ARG A 123 -9.98 3.06 -1.84
C ARG A 123 -10.74 2.69 -0.56
N PRO A 124 -11.63 1.66 -0.54
CA PRO A 124 -12.30 1.24 0.69
C PRO A 124 -11.35 0.92 1.85
N LEU A 125 -10.23 0.23 1.57
CA LEU A 125 -9.23 -0.09 2.59
C LEU A 125 -8.60 1.17 3.18
N TYR A 126 -8.18 2.10 2.32
CA TYR A 126 -7.54 3.34 2.72
C TYR A 126 -8.47 4.20 3.60
N TRP A 127 -9.69 4.47 3.12
CA TRP A 127 -10.64 5.31 3.85
C TRP A 127 -11.11 4.67 5.15
N ALA A 128 -11.30 3.34 5.17
CA ALA A 128 -11.68 2.65 6.40
C ALA A 128 -10.55 2.71 7.42
N ARG A 129 -9.29 2.51 7.00
CA ARG A 129 -8.12 2.65 7.89
C ARG A 129 -8.09 4.03 8.53
N LEU A 130 -8.25 5.10 7.75
CA LEU A 130 -8.29 6.47 8.29
C LEU A 130 -9.45 6.68 9.27
N ALA A 131 -10.63 6.13 8.98
CA ALA A 131 -11.78 6.23 9.88
C ALA A 131 -11.56 5.48 11.20
N LEU A 132 -10.92 4.31 11.16
CA LEU A 132 -10.49 3.57 12.36
C LEU A 132 -9.43 4.35 13.14
N THR A 133 -8.44 4.93 12.47
CA THR A 133 -7.38 5.73 13.12
C THR A 133 -7.95 7.00 13.75
N ARG A 134 -8.85 7.73 13.07
CA ARG A 134 -9.62 8.85 13.66
C ARG A 134 -10.39 8.40 14.90
N ALA A 135 -11.11 7.29 14.80
CA ALA A 135 -11.89 6.74 15.91
C ALA A 135 -10.99 6.42 17.12
N LEU A 136 -9.81 5.81 16.89
CA LEU A 136 -8.83 5.52 17.93
C LEU A 136 -8.19 6.80 18.49
N ARG A 137 -7.84 7.76 17.65
CA ARG A 137 -7.25 9.06 18.03
C ARG A 137 -8.17 9.85 18.96
N GLN A 138 -9.46 9.89 18.65
CA GLN A 138 -10.48 10.62 19.41
C GLN A 138 -11.10 9.82 20.55
N TRP A 139 -10.69 8.57 20.79
CA TRP A 139 -11.22 7.75 21.87
C TRP A 139 -10.68 8.21 23.23
N THR A 140 -11.54 8.26 24.25
CA THR A 140 -11.20 8.55 25.65
C THR A 140 -11.34 7.27 26.47
N PRO A 141 -10.24 6.52 26.72
CA PRO A 141 -10.28 5.31 27.53
C PRO A 141 -10.69 5.60 28.97
N SER A 142 -11.40 4.66 29.61
CA SER A 142 -11.75 4.73 31.05
C SER A 142 -10.57 4.44 31.98
N PHE A 143 -9.39 4.16 31.43
CA PHE A 143 -8.18 3.82 32.16
C PHE A 143 -7.04 4.78 31.81
N THR A 144 -6.11 4.93 32.75
CA THR A 144 -4.92 5.77 32.57
C THR A 144 -4.03 5.23 31.46
N HIS A 145 -3.57 6.11 30.59
CA HIS A 145 -2.65 5.81 29.50
C HIS A 145 -1.81 7.05 29.18
N THR A 146 -0.71 6.84 28.47
CA THR A 146 0.17 7.89 27.98
C THR A 146 -0.05 8.15 26.48
N ALA A 147 0.52 9.23 25.97
CA ALA A 147 0.58 9.47 24.53
C ALA A 147 1.35 8.36 23.78
N SER A 148 2.37 7.77 24.42
CA SER A 148 3.15 6.66 23.87
C SER A 148 2.31 5.39 23.72
N ASP A 149 1.45 5.09 24.70
CA ASP A 149 0.53 3.94 24.62
C ASP A 149 -0.42 4.10 23.43
N ARG A 150 -0.98 5.30 23.24
CA ARG A 150 -1.85 5.61 22.11
C ARG A 150 -1.13 5.48 20.77
N ALA A 151 0.07 6.05 20.66
CA ALA A 151 0.90 5.91 19.46
C ALA A 151 1.23 4.43 19.16
N ALA A 152 1.45 3.61 20.19
CA ALA A 152 1.66 2.17 20.02
C ALA A 152 0.41 1.44 19.53
N TRP A 153 -0.79 1.80 19.99
CA TRP A 153 -2.05 1.24 19.48
C TRP A 153 -2.31 1.68 18.03
N GLU A 154 -2.07 2.95 17.70
CA GLU A 154 -2.16 3.47 16.33
C GLU A 154 -1.19 2.72 15.40
N LYS A 155 0.08 2.53 15.81
CA LYS A 155 1.06 1.75 15.05
C LYS A 155 0.61 0.29 14.81
N ARG A 156 -0.01 -0.35 15.79
CA ARG A 156 -0.53 -1.73 15.65
C ARG A 156 -1.67 -1.81 14.64
N LEU A 157 -2.63 -0.88 14.71
CA LEU A 157 -3.71 -0.77 13.72
C LEU A 157 -3.14 -0.53 12.32
N GLU A 158 -2.19 0.39 12.22
CA GLU A 158 -1.53 0.77 10.97
C GLU A 158 -0.84 -0.43 10.32
N TYR A 159 0.00 -1.15 11.07
CA TYR A 159 0.76 -2.28 10.53
C TYR A 159 -0.16 -3.45 10.18
N ALA A 160 -1.15 -3.75 11.02
CA ALA A 160 -2.07 -4.86 10.77
C ALA A 160 -2.98 -4.62 9.56
N SER A 161 -3.50 -3.39 9.40
CA SER A 161 -4.36 -3.02 8.27
C SER A 161 -3.65 -2.88 6.93
N ARG A 162 -2.32 -3.01 6.92
CA ARG A 162 -1.46 -2.95 5.72
C ARG A 162 -0.93 -4.31 5.28
N GLY A 163 -1.29 -5.37 5.98
CA GLY A 163 -0.80 -6.72 5.74
C GLY A 163 0.53 -7.05 6.43
N LEU A 164 1.24 -6.08 7.01
CA LEU A 164 2.60 -6.30 7.57
C LEU A 164 2.65 -7.38 8.64
N THR A 165 1.54 -7.62 9.37
CA THR A 165 1.46 -8.63 10.43
C THR A 165 0.74 -9.93 10.02
N SER A 166 0.23 -10.01 8.79
CA SER A 166 -0.54 -11.17 8.29
C SER A 166 0.04 -11.82 7.03
N SER A 167 0.97 -11.16 6.33
CA SER A 167 1.66 -11.74 5.17
C SER A 167 2.46 -12.97 5.57
N ALA A 168 2.02 -14.15 5.12
CA ALA A 168 2.67 -15.42 5.35
C ALA A 168 2.45 -16.39 4.17
N PHE A 169 3.55 -16.80 3.53
CA PHE A 169 3.56 -17.90 2.57
C PHE A 169 3.11 -19.20 3.26
N ARG A 170 2.17 -19.91 2.64
CA ARG A 170 1.69 -21.20 3.13
C ARG A 170 2.59 -22.30 2.56
N PRO A 171 2.91 -23.36 3.32
CA PRO A 171 3.60 -24.51 2.76
C PRO A 171 2.82 -25.09 1.58
N ALA A 172 3.43 -25.08 0.40
CA ALA A 172 2.88 -25.64 -0.83
C ALA A 172 4.05 -26.17 -1.68
N PRO A 173 4.27 -27.50 -1.75
CA PRO A 173 5.36 -28.08 -2.52
C PRO A 173 5.28 -27.67 -3.99
N GLY A 174 6.43 -27.32 -4.59
CA GLY A 174 6.53 -26.94 -6.01
C GLY A 174 5.88 -25.59 -6.36
N VAL A 175 5.55 -24.76 -5.37
CA VAL A 175 4.97 -23.42 -5.59
C VAL A 175 6.02 -22.35 -5.26
N ARG A 176 6.37 -21.53 -6.26
CA ARG A 176 7.26 -20.37 -6.09
C ARG A 176 6.57 -19.30 -5.26
N LYS A 177 7.35 -18.47 -4.57
CA LYS A 177 6.89 -17.42 -3.66
C LYS A 177 7.22 -16.05 -4.22
N LEU A 178 6.21 -15.23 -4.41
CA LEU A 178 6.35 -13.84 -4.82
C LEU A 178 5.96 -12.92 -3.67
N MET A 179 6.85 -12.02 -3.27
CA MET A 179 6.53 -10.92 -2.37
C MET A 179 6.36 -9.64 -3.19
N ILE A 180 5.24 -8.94 -3.01
CA ILE A 180 4.99 -7.64 -3.63
C ILE A 180 4.63 -6.57 -2.60
N SER A 181 4.72 -5.31 -3.01
CA SER A 181 4.09 -4.19 -2.29
C SER A 181 3.31 -3.28 -3.23
N GLY A 182 2.30 -2.59 -2.69
CA GLY A 182 1.61 -1.48 -3.32
C GLY A 182 1.57 -0.25 -2.42
N PHE A 183 0.90 0.81 -2.86
CA PHE A 183 0.74 2.05 -2.11
C PHE A 183 -0.72 2.46 -1.94
N ASP A 184 -0.99 3.24 -0.89
CA ASP A 184 -2.25 3.94 -0.71
C ASP A 184 -2.48 5.01 -1.81
N PRO A 185 -3.74 5.46 -2.01
CA PRO A 185 -4.04 6.67 -2.77
C PRO A 185 -3.31 7.92 -2.27
N PHE A 186 -2.99 8.84 -3.18
CA PHE A 186 -2.29 10.10 -2.88
C PHE A 186 -2.72 11.25 -3.81
N GLN A 187 -2.21 12.47 -3.59
CA GLN A 187 -2.66 13.69 -4.29
C GLN A 187 -4.16 13.98 -4.11
N LEU A 188 -4.70 13.63 -2.93
CA LEU A 188 -6.11 13.72 -2.57
C LEU A 188 -6.59 15.16 -2.28
N ASP A 189 -5.67 16.12 -2.25
CA ASP A 189 -6.00 17.55 -2.27
C ASP A 189 -6.42 18.03 -3.66
N ALA A 190 -5.85 17.43 -4.71
CA ALA A 190 -6.18 17.76 -6.09
C ALA A 190 -7.38 16.93 -6.59
N GLU A 191 -7.47 15.66 -6.20
CA GLU A 191 -8.56 14.77 -6.61
C GLU A 191 -8.85 13.76 -5.49
N ILE A 192 -9.91 14.00 -4.71
CA ILE A 192 -10.29 13.17 -3.56
C ILE A 192 -10.78 11.77 -3.97
N ARG A 193 -11.22 11.61 -5.22
CA ARG A 193 -11.73 10.34 -5.74
C ARG A 193 -10.61 9.39 -6.19
N ARG A 194 -9.35 9.83 -6.19
CA ARG A 194 -8.24 9.07 -6.76
C ARG A 194 -8.05 7.71 -6.08
N GLY A 195 -7.84 6.67 -6.88
CA GLY A 195 -7.36 5.35 -6.43
C GLY A 195 -5.87 5.17 -6.72
N ASN A 196 -5.29 4.05 -6.28
CA ASN A 196 -3.92 3.68 -6.62
C ASN A 196 -3.87 2.26 -7.23
N PRO A 197 -3.47 2.12 -8.51
CA PRO A 197 -3.45 0.83 -9.17
C PRO A 197 -2.50 -0.17 -8.50
N SER A 198 -1.40 0.29 -7.89
CA SER A 198 -0.50 -0.60 -7.14
C SER A 198 -1.15 -1.18 -5.89
N GLY A 199 -2.00 -0.41 -5.20
CA GLY A 199 -2.80 -0.87 -4.08
C GLY A 199 -3.86 -1.89 -4.52
N ALA A 200 -4.52 -1.64 -5.66
CA ALA A 200 -5.49 -2.55 -6.24
C ALA A 200 -4.85 -3.91 -6.64
N VAL A 201 -3.66 -3.88 -7.24
CA VAL A 201 -2.84 -5.08 -7.52
C VAL A 201 -2.55 -5.85 -6.23
N ALA A 202 -2.06 -5.18 -5.19
CA ALA A 202 -1.72 -5.83 -3.92
C ALA A 202 -2.92 -6.59 -3.33
N LEU A 203 -4.11 -5.98 -3.34
CA LEU A 203 -5.34 -6.61 -2.82
C LEU A 203 -5.84 -7.75 -3.71
N ALA A 204 -5.79 -7.58 -5.03
CA ALA A 204 -6.24 -8.60 -5.98
C ALA A 204 -5.38 -9.87 -5.91
N LEU A 205 -4.10 -9.75 -5.53
CA LEU A 205 -3.14 -10.86 -5.58
C LEU A 205 -2.79 -11.47 -4.23
N ASP A 206 -2.91 -10.77 -3.10
CA ASP A 206 -2.47 -11.29 -1.79
C ASP A 206 -3.09 -12.66 -1.46
N GLY A 207 -2.25 -13.63 -1.12
CA GLY A 207 -2.70 -14.97 -0.71
C GLY A 207 -3.10 -15.90 -1.85
N ARG A 208 -3.14 -15.42 -3.11
CA ARG A 208 -3.47 -16.27 -4.25
C ARG A 208 -2.31 -17.19 -4.63
N ILE A 209 -2.66 -18.35 -5.16
CA ILE A 209 -1.76 -19.16 -5.97
C ILE A 209 -2.21 -18.99 -7.42
N LEU A 210 -1.32 -18.45 -8.24
CA LEU A 210 -1.52 -18.21 -9.66
C LEU A 210 -0.72 -19.24 -10.46
N THR A 211 -0.99 -19.33 -11.75
CA THR A 211 -0.29 -20.24 -12.67
C THR A 211 0.17 -19.43 -13.87
N ALA A 212 1.47 -19.40 -14.09
CA ALA A 212 2.10 -18.80 -15.25
C ALA A 212 1.82 -19.65 -16.51
N LEU A 213 2.12 -19.10 -17.69
CA LEU A 213 1.83 -19.74 -18.97
C LEU A 213 2.56 -21.08 -19.17
N ASP A 214 3.74 -21.23 -18.56
CA ASP A 214 4.57 -22.44 -18.55
C ASP A 214 4.09 -23.50 -17.53
N GLY A 215 3.03 -23.21 -16.76
CA GLY A 215 2.53 -24.06 -15.68
C GLY A 215 3.15 -23.79 -14.31
N THR A 216 4.10 -22.87 -14.21
CA THR A 216 4.74 -22.50 -12.93
C THR A 216 3.71 -21.92 -11.97
N ARG A 217 3.62 -22.51 -10.77
CA ARG A 217 2.68 -22.07 -9.74
C ARG A 217 3.34 -21.07 -8.81
N VAL A 218 2.68 -19.93 -8.60
CA VAL A 218 3.23 -18.82 -7.80
C VAL A 218 2.26 -18.44 -6.68
N GLN A 219 2.70 -18.54 -5.43
CA GLN A 219 2.01 -17.97 -4.28
C GLN A 219 2.44 -16.52 -4.08
N VAL A 220 1.49 -15.60 -4.07
CA VAL A 220 1.76 -14.16 -3.88
C VAL A 220 1.45 -13.76 -2.44
N GLN A 221 2.31 -12.95 -1.82
CA GLN A 221 2.01 -12.18 -0.62
C GLN A 221 2.24 -10.70 -0.88
N ALA A 222 1.38 -9.85 -0.33
CA ALA A 222 1.45 -8.41 -0.52
C ALA A 222 1.43 -7.64 0.80
N VAL A 223 1.97 -6.41 0.76
CA VAL A 223 1.78 -5.36 1.77
C VAL A 223 1.43 -4.04 1.07
N LEU A 224 0.79 -3.10 1.79
CA LEU A 224 0.57 -1.73 1.31
C LEU A 224 1.33 -0.71 2.14
N PHE A 225 2.08 0.18 1.48
CA PHE A 225 2.76 1.29 2.13
C PHE A 225 1.94 2.59 2.13
N PRO A 226 2.07 3.41 3.18
CA PRO A 226 1.52 4.76 3.18
C PRO A 226 2.29 5.64 2.20
N VAL A 227 1.63 6.66 1.68
CA VAL A 227 2.33 7.76 1.01
C VAL A 227 2.61 8.85 2.05
N ARG A 228 3.52 8.53 2.99
CA ARG A 228 3.92 9.39 4.12
C ARG A 228 5.42 9.26 4.42
N TYR A 229 6.14 10.38 4.44
CA TYR A 229 7.57 10.41 4.76
C TYR A 229 7.88 9.93 6.18
N PRO A 230 7.14 10.32 7.25
CA PRO A 230 7.47 9.89 8.61
C PRO A 230 7.49 8.37 8.81
N ASP A 231 6.60 7.63 8.14
CA ASP A 231 6.56 6.16 8.23
C ASP A 231 7.78 5.50 7.58
N PHE A 232 8.23 6.07 6.45
CA PHE A 232 9.45 5.65 5.76
C PHE A 232 10.69 5.98 6.60
N ASP A 233 10.73 7.16 7.19
CA ASP A 233 11.81 7.57 8.08
C ASP A 233 11.89 6.66 9.31
N GLN A 234 10.75 6.17 9.80
CA GLN A 234 10.65 5.21 10.91
C GLN A 234 10.90 3.75 10.51
N GLY A 235 11.17 3.45 9.24
CA GLY A 235 11.62 2.14 8.78
C GLY A 235 10.51 1.15 8.42
N ILE A 236 9.32 1.61 8.01
CA ILE A 236 8.20 0.71 7.66
C ILE A 236 8.54 -0.27 6.52
N VAL A 237 9.41 0.14 5.58
CA VAL A 237 9.82 -0.71 4.46
C VAL A 237 10.68 -1.87 4.96
N GLU A 238 11.65 -1.58 5.84
CA GLU A 238 12.51 -2.57 6.44
C GLU A 238 11.74 -3.52 7.37
N ASP A 239 10.79 -3.00 8.14
CA ASP A 239 9.92 -3.81 9.00
C ASP A 239 9.11 -4.82 8.18
N ALA A 240 8.58 -4.41 7.02
CA ALA A 240 7.85 -5.31 6.12
C ALA A 240 8.77 -6.34 5.45
N TYR A 241 9.88 -5.90 4.86
CA TYR A 241 10.69 -6.75 3.99
C TYR A 241 11.68 -7.64 4.73
N ARG A 242 12.17 -7.29 5.91
CA ARG A 242 12.98 -8.22 6.72
C ARG A 242 12.16 -9.45 7.10
N ALA A 243 10.91 -9.25 7.51
CA ALA A 243 9.99 -10.33 7.84
C ALA A 243 9.68 -11.20 6.60
N ALA A 244 9.47 -10.57 5.44
CA ALA A 244 9.21 -11.29 4.19
C ALA A 244 10.43 -12.09 3.72
N LEU A 245 11.62 -11.50 3.72
CA LEU A 245 12.88 -12.15 3.27
C LEU A 245 13.26 -13.34 4.15
N ALA A 246 12.96 -13.30 5.45
CA ALA A 246 13.12 -14.45 6.34
C ALA A 246 12.29 -15.67 5.89
N ARG A 247 11.26 -15.48 5.04
CA ARG A 247 10.46 -16.57 4.46
C ARG A 247 10.99 -17.09 3.11
N ARG A 248 12.11 -16.53 2.65
CA ARG A 248 12.82 -16.88 1.41
C ARG A 248 11.85 -16.89 0.21
N PRO A 249 11.33 -15.73 -0.20
CA PRO A 249 10.61 -15.63 -1.46
C PRO A 249 11.56 -15.92 -2.62
N ASP A 250 11.01 -16.30 -3.77
CA ASP A 250 11.75 -16.57 -5.00
C ASP A 250 11.87 -15.32 -5.89
N GLN A 251 11.05 -14.29 -5.64
CA GLN A 251 11.17 -12.95 -6.22
C GLN A 251 10.55 -11.91 -5.27
N VAL A 252 11.11 -10.69 -5.30
CA VAL A 252 10.56 -9.51 -4.60
C VAL A 252 10.31 -8.37 -5.59
N THR A 253 9.11 -7.82 -5.62
CA THR A 253 8.79 -6.70 -6.52
C THR A 253 8.02 -5.60 -5.80
N THR A 254 8.62 -4.41 -5.65
CA THR A 254 7.86 -3.24 -5.23
C THR A 254 7.08 -2.68 -6.42
N ILE A 255 5.83 -2.28 -6.21
CA ILE A 255 4.95 -1.77 -7.28
C ILE A 255 4.44 -0.39 -6.87
N SER A 256 4.51 0.57 -7.80
CA SER A 256 4.03 1.93 -7.60
C SER A 256 3.27 2.40 -8.84
N GLN A 257 2.44 3.43 -8.69
CA GLN A 257 1.86 4.13 -9.83
C GLN A 257 2.89 5.07 -10.47
N GLY A 258 3.07 4.98 -11.78
CA GLY A 258 3.99 5.80 -12.56
C GLY A 258 3.29 6.87 -13.39
N ARG A 259 3.47 6.79 -14.71
CA ARG A 259 2.99 7.77 -15.70
C ARG A 259 1.84 7.22 -16.56
N PRO A 260 1.11 8.05 -17.32
CA PRO A 260 0.08 7.55 -18.22
C PRO A 260 0.61 6.56 -19.29
N GLY A 261 -0.16 5.51 -19.55
CA GLY A 261 -0.06 4.71 -20.77
C GLY A 261 1.08 3.68 -20.88
N ALA A 262 1.92 3.50 -19.86
CA ALA A 262 2.99 2.49 -19.91
C ALA A 262 3.36 1.93 -18.54
N PHE A 263 3.85 0.69 -18.53
CA PHE A 263 4.61 0.12 -17.43
C PHE A 263 6.10 0.44 -17.62
N ASP A 264 6.78 0.73 -16.51
CA ASP A 264 8.23 0.91 -16.48
C ASP A 264 8.85 -0.08 -15.48
N LEU A 265 9.71 -0.96 -15.97
CA LEU A 265 10.56 -1.84 -15.19
C LEU A 265 11.83 -1.05 -14.87
N GLU A 266 11.99 -0.62 -13.62
CA GLU A 266 13.04 0.31 -13.25
C GLU A 266 14.38 -0.41 -13.08
N ALA A 267 15.35 -0.04 -13.92
CA ALA A 267 16.66 -0.68 -13.90
C ALA A 267 17.53 -0.20 -12.72
N PHE A 268 17.32 1.02 -12.23
CA PHE A 268 18.14 1.63 -11.17
C PHE A 268 17.30 2.38 -10.14
N ASN A 269 17.57 2.13 -8.86
CA ASN A 269 16.95 2.81 -7.73
C ASN A 269 17.96 3.76 -7.07
N GLY A 270 17.55 4.99 -6.77
CA GLY A 270 18.42 6.05 -6.25
C GLY A 270 18.28 6.25 -4.73
N ARG A 271 19.37 6.62 -4.06
CA ARG A 271 19.47 6.74 -2.59
C ARG A 271 18.82 8.00 -1.97
N ARG A 272 18.17 8.85 -2.78
CA ARG A 272 17.81 10.22 -2.35
C ARG A 272 16.38 10.63 -2.70
N ARG A 273 15.86 11.55 -1.89
CA ARG A 273 14.69 12.39 -2.18
C ARG A 273 15.15 13.63 -2.93
N SER A 274 14.39 14.05 -3.94
CA SER A 274 14.72 15.23 -4.73
C SER A 274 13.49 15.96 -5.27
N THR A 275 12.31 15.71 -4.68
CA THR A 275 11.04 16.23 -5.16
C THR A 275 10.41 17.27 -4.23
N ALA A 276 9.76 18.24 -4.86
CA ALA A 276 8.90 19.25 -4.25
C ALA A 276 7.42 18.76 -4.16
N VAL A 277 7.19 17.45 -4.14
CA VAL A 277 5.86 16.87 -3.98
C VAL A 277 5.62 16.54 -2.50
N PRO A 278 4.56 17.10 -1.89
CA PRO A 278 4.22 16.76 -0.52
C PRO A 278 3.58 15.37 -0.43
N ASP A 279 3.71 14.75 0.74
CA ASP A 279 3.06 13.48 1.05
C ASP A 279 1.59 13.65 1.47
N ASN A 280 0.93 12.57 1.89
CA ASN A 280 -0.47 12.63 2.32
C ASN A 280 -0.67 13.42 3.64
N LEU A 281 0.38 13.70 4.41
CA LEU A 281 0.32 14.62 5.56
C LEU A 281 0.62 16.07 5.18
N ASN A 282 0.77 16.35 3.88
CA ASN A 282 1.23 17.63 3.33
C ASN A 282 2.64 18.01 3.80
N LEU A 283 3.47 17.01 4.13
CA LEU A 283 4.86 17.19 4.51
C LEU A 283 5.79 17.07 3.31
N TRP A 284 6.88 17.80 3.32
CA TRP A 284 7.89 17.81 2.27
C TRP A 284 9.02 16.82 2.60
N GLY A 285 9.52 16.12 1.59
CA GLY A 285 10.56 15.11 1.75
C GLY A 285 11.95 15.66 2.07
N GLY A 286 12.12 16.98 1.99
CA GLY A 286 13.35 17.70 2.36
C GLY A 286 14.45 17.74 1.29
N GLY A 287 14.23 17.16 0.11
CA GLY A 287 15.19 17.15 -0.99
C GLY A 287 14.70 17.91 -2.22
N LEU A 288 15.62 18.54 -2.94
CA LEU A 288 15.35 19.22 -4.22
C LEU A 288 16.24 18.65 -5.32
N PRO A 289 15.90 18.87 -6.61
CA PRO A 289 16.75 18.48 -7.73
C PRO A 289 18.23 18.88 -7.58
N SER A 290 18.46 20.13 -7.19
CA SER A 290 19.79 20.74 -7.02
C SER A 290 20.48 20.37 -5.70
N ALA A 291 19.73 19.83 -4.74
CA ALA A 291 20.20 19.46 -3.41
C ALA A 291 19.45 18.21 -2.93
N PRO A 292 19.73 17.03 -3.53
CA PRO A 292 19.03 15.81 -3.20
C PRO A 292 19.42 15.32 -1.80
N ALA A 293 18.42 14.95 -1.00
CA ALA A 293 18.58 14.55 0.39
C ALA A 293 18.65 13.03 0.53
N VAL A 294 19.62 12.51 1.27
CA VAL A 294 19.71 11.09 1.59
C VAL A 294 18.50 10.67 2.43
N PHE A 295 17.93 9.50 2.14
CA PHE A 295 16.86 8.94 2.97
C PHE A 295 17.29 8.82 4.44
N PRO A 296 16.45 9.22 5.40
CA PRO A 296 16.74 8.96 6.81
C PRO A 296 16.90 7.45 7.08
N ASN A 297 17.83 7.12 7.97
CA ASN A 297 18.04 5.75 8.49
C ASN A 297 18.44 4.66 7.47
N VAL A 298 18.95 5.00 6.28
CA VAL A 298 19.46 4.00 5.31
C VAL A 298 20.96 3.67 5.44
N GLY A 299 21.69 4.37 6.32
CA GLY A 299 23.14 4.18 6.50
C GLY A 299 23.97 4.46 5.22
N PRO A 300 25.31 4.30 5.26
CA PRO A 300 26.15 4.42 4.06
C PRO A 300 25.78 3.37 3.00
N GLY A 301 25.91 3.74 1.72
CA GLY A 301 25.65 2.81 0.61
C GLY A 301 25.81 3.47 -0.76
N PRO A 302 25.70 2.69 -1.86
CA PRO A 302 25.77 3.19 -3.22
C PRO A 302 24.69 4.23 -3.52
N GLU A 303 25.01 5.23 -4.35
CA GLU A 303 24.01 6.24 -4.75
C GLU A 303 22.91 5.63 -5.64
N PHE A 304 23.26 4.60 -6.42
CA PHE A 304 22.31 3.83 -7.22
C PHE A 304 22.51 2.34 -7.00
N LEU A 305 21.41 1.58 -6.99
CA LEU A 305 21.40 0.13 -6.95
C LEU A 305 20.64 -0.42 -8.16
N PRO A 306 21.20 -1.40 -8.90
CA PRO A 306 20.51 -2.00 -10.03
C PRO A 306 19.42 -2.96 -9.57
N SER A 307 18.35 -3.06 -10.36
CA SER A 307 17.36 -4.13 -10.28
C SER A 307 17.99 -5.46 -10.71
N THR A 308 17.60 -6.55 -10.05
CA THR A 308 17.97 -7.92 -10.43
C THR A 308 16.77 -8.71 -10.96
N LEU A 309 15.63 -8.05 -11.21
CA LEU A 309 14.48 -8.69 -11.82
C LEU A 309 14.82 -9.23 -13.23
N PRO A 310 14.21 -10.34 -13.67
CA PRO A 310 14.27 -10.83 -15.05
C PRO A 310 13.53 -9.92 -16.04
N MET A 311 14.01 -8.68 -16.20
CA MET A 311 13.28 -7.62 -16.90
C MET A 311 13.04 -7.91 -18.38
N GLU A 312 13.92 -8.66 -19.04
CA GLU A 312 13.70 -9.12 -20.42
C GLU A 312 12.42 -9.95 -20.52
N ALA A 313 12.31 -11.03 -19.73
CA ALA A 313 11.10 -11.86 -19.70
C ALA A 313 9.86 -11.07 -19.27
N MET A 314 9.98 -10.24 -18.23
CA MET A 314 8.88 -9.40 -17.73
C MET A 314 8.39 -8.39 -18.77
N SER A 315 9.27 -7.84 -19.61
CA SER A 315 8.93 -6.87 -20.66
C SER A 315 8.17 -7.46 -21.83
N GLN A 316 8.21 -8.78 -22.02
CA GLN A 316 7.45 -9.48 -23.06
C GLN A 316 6.01 -9.80 -22.64
N ALA A 317 5.60 -9.45 -21.43
CA ALA A 317 4.25 -9.72 -20.95
C ALA A 317 3.20 -8.94 -21.76
N GLU A 318 2.24 -9.67 -22.33
CA GLU A 318 1.17 -9.09 -23.13
C GLU A 318 0.15 -8.32 -22.27
N GLY A 319 -0.51 -7.33 -22.90
CA GLY A 319 -1.59 -6.57 -22.30
C GLY A 319 -1.85 -5.26 -23.04
N LEU A 320 -2.66 -4.39 -22.43
CA LEU A 320 -3.12 -3.14 -23.04
C LEU A 320 -2.01 -2.09 -23.18
N PHE A 321 -1.05 -2.08 -22.26
CA PHE A 321 -0.02 -1.04 -22.17
C PHE A 321 1.34 -1.57 -22.60
N ALA A 322 2.22 -0.69 -23.09
CA ALA A 322 3.60 -1.08 -23.34
C ALA A 322 4.33 -1.36 -22.02
N VAL A 323 5.20 -2.37 -21.99
CA VAL A 323 6.11 -2.65 -20.87
C VAL A 323 7.53 -2.28 -21.28
N ARG A 324 8.12 -1.31 -20.57
CA ARG A 324 9.43 -0.73 -20.92
C ARG A 324 10.46 -1.10 -19.87
N ILE A 325 11.68 -1.41 -20.29
CA ILE A 325 12.83 -1.39 -19.38
C ILE A 325 13.32 0.05 -19.31
N ASN A 326 13.19 0.68 -18.15
CA ASN A 326 13.59 2.06 -17.94
C ASN A 326 14.99 2.12 -17.30
N THR A 327 15.97 2.48 -18.12
CA THR A 327 17.37 2.70 -17.68
C THR A 327 17.66 4.14 -17.29
N SER A 328 16.72 5.06 -17.55
CA SER A 328 16.97 6.49 -17.35
C SER A 328 17.01 6.86 -15.88
N VAL A 329 18.02 7.64 -15.48
CA VAL A 329 18.14 8.23 -14.14
C VAL A 329 18.42 9.73 -14.23
N ARG A 330 18.26 10.45 -13.12
CA ARG A 330 18.83 11.80 -12.96
C ARG A 330 19.91 11.79 -11.90
N GLU A 331 21.03 12.40 -12.21
CA GLU A 331 22.21 12.42 -11.34
C GLU A 331 22.86 13.81 -11.32
N ILE A 332 23.69 14.07 -10.30
CA ILE A 332 24.71 15.11 -10.34
C ILE A 332 26.05 14.40 -10.62
N PRO A 333 26.70 14.62 -11.77
CA PRO A 333 27.95 13.95 -12.12
C PRO A 333 29.07 14.28 -11.13
N ALA A 334 30.07 13.40 -11.03
CA ALA A 334 31.25 13.66 -10.21
C ALA A 334 31.92 15.00 -10.58
N GLY A 335 32.16 15.85 -9.57
CA GLY A 335 32.73 17.19 -9.77
C GLY A 335 31.75 18.25 -10.28
N SER A 336 30.46 17.93 -10.42
CA SER A 336 29.40 18.86 -10.82
C SER A 336 28.52 19.25 -9.64
N THR A 337 27.70 20.29 -9.83
CA THR A 337 26.58 20.67 -8.97
C THR A 337 25.25 20.72 -9.74
N ILE A 338 25.27 20.44 -11.04
CA ILE A 338 24.12 20.55 -11.93
C ILE A 338 23.55 19.16 -12.21
N PRO A 339 22.25 18.93 -11.92
CA PRO A 339 21.57 17.69 -12.27
C PRO A 339 21.46 17.51 -13.78
N VAL A 340 21.63 16.28 -14.24
CA VAL A 340 21.51 15.88 -15.64
C VAL A 340 20.79 14.55 -15.77
N THR A 341 20.07 14.36 -16.87
CA THR A 341 19.46 13.07 -17.21
C THR A 341 20.50 12.17 -17.86
N ARG A 342 20.49 10.89 -17.49
CA ARG A 342 21.28 9.83 -18.10
C ARG A 342 20.36 8.73 -18.61
N PRO A 343 20.17 8.60 -19.93
CA PRO A 343 19.26 7.60 -20.47
C PRO A 343 19.73 6.16 -20.23
N ASP A 344 21.04 5.94 -20.12
CA ASP A 344 21.66 4.61 -20.08
C ASP A 344 22.20 4.22 -18.69
N GLY A 345 21.61 4.79 -17.63
CA GLY A 345 22.00 4.53 -16.24
C GLY A 345 23.04 5.50 -15.66
N PRO A 346 23.40 5.34 -14.38
CA PRO A 346 24.24 6.28 -13.65
C PRO A 346 25.72 6.21 -14.05
N THR A 347 26.42 7.34 -13.98
CA THR A 347 27.87 7.43 -14.16
C THR A 347 28.63 7.18 -12.85
N ALA A 348 29.87 6.68 -12.96
CA ALA A 348 30.69 6.36 -11.79
C ALA A 348 30.95 7.61 -10.93
N GLY A 349 30.71 7.49 -9.62
CA GLY A 349 30.93 8.57 -8.65
C GLY A 349 29.88 9.69 -8.67
N SER A 350 28.77 9.52 -9.42
CA SER A 350 27.68 10.49 -9.41
C SER A 350 26.85 10.42 -8.13
N ILE A 351 26.12 11.51 -7.85
CA ILE A 351 25.15 11.61 -6.75
C ILE A 351 23.76 11.39 -7.32
N ALA A 352 22.96 10.56 -6.66
CA ALA A 352 21.61 10.28 -7.11
C ALA A 352 20.71 11.51 -6.93
N VAL A 353 19.91 11.80 -7.96
CA VAL A 353 18.85 12.79 -7.87
C VAL A 353 17.51 12.09 -8.02
N ASP A 354 17.34 11.33 -9.09
CA ASP A 354 16.18 10.49 -9.35
C ASP A 354 16.67 9.09 -9.74
N GLY A 355 16.12 8.05 -9.11
CA GLY A 355 16.16 6.71 -9.72
C GLY A 355 15.25 6.65 -10.93
N GLY A 356 15.11 5.47 -11.55
CA GLY A 356 14.15 5.27 -12.64
C GLY A 356 12.72 5.65 -12.22
N GLY A 357 12.39 5.38 -10.96
CA GLY A 357 11.13 5.76 -10.32
C GLY A 357 10.98 7.20 -9.85
N GLY A 358 11.91 8.09 -10.17
CA GLY A 358 11.92 9.49 -9.70
C GLY A 358 12.63 9.69 -8.35
N GLY A 359 12.34 10.81 -7.70
CA GLY A 359 12.92 11.23 -6.41
C GLY A 359 11.92 11.25 -5.24
N TYR A 360 10.83 10.47 -5.35
CA TYR A 360 9.73 10.39 -4.37
C TYR A 360 9.69 9.03 -3.63
N LEU A 361 8.60 8.75 -2.91
CA LEU A 361 8.44 7.54 -2.09
C LEU A 361 8.45 6.22 -2.87
N SER A 362 8.08 6.23 -4.16
CA SER A 362 8.19 5.06 -5.05
C SER A 362 9.64 4.60 -5.15
N ASN A 363 10.54 5.51 -5.55
CA ASN A 363 11.98 5.28 -5.59
C ASN A 363 12.56 4.93 -4.22
N GLU A 364 12.11 5.58 -3.15
CA GLU A 364 12.58 5.27 -1.80
C GLU A 364 12.27 3.84 -1.38
N SER A 365 11.04 3.37 -1.61
CA SER A 365 10.67 1.98 -1.32
C SER A 365 11.51 1.00 -2.14
N ALA A 366 11.73 1.30 -3.42
CA ALA A 366 12.53 0.48 -4.31
C ALA A 366 13.99 0.40 -3.85
N TYR A 367 14.62 1.54 -3.55
CA TYR A 367 16.01 1.59 -3.08
C TYR A 367 16.19 0.85 -1.74
N ARG A 368 15.30 1.09 -0.76
CA ARG A 368 15.36 0.42 0.55
C ARG A 368 15.25 -1.10 0.41
N VAL A 369 14.33 -1.59 -0.43
CA VAL A 369 14.18 -3.03 -0.69
C VAL A 369 15.39 -3.60 -1.42
N THR A 370 15.86 -2.96 -2.49
CA THR A 370 17.08 -3.41 -3.20
C THR A 370 18.28 -3.42 -2.26
N ARG A 371 18.41 -2.43 -1.36
CA ARG A 371 19.46 -2.41 -0.35
C ARG A 371 19.39 -3.62 0.57
N LEU A 372 18.22 -3.96 1.11
CA LEU A 372 18.03 -5.16 1.94
C LEU A 372 18.41 -6.44 1.18
N LEU A 373 18.10 -6.52 -0.12
CA LEU A 373 18.51 -7.66 -0.95
C LEU A 373 20.04 -7.76 -1.06
N THR A 374 20.75 -6.64 -1.26
CA THR A 374 22.23 -6.64 -1.29
C THR A 374 22.88 -7.07 0.03
N GLU A 375 22.16 -6.93 1.15
CA GLU A 375 22.62 -7.32 2.48
C GLU A 375 22.21 -8.74 2.87
N THR A 376 21.34 -9.37 2.08
CA THR A 376 20.77 -10.70 2.37
C THR A 376 21.54 -11.77 1.57
N PRO A 377 22.20 -12.73 2.24
CA PRO A 377 22.84 -13.85 1.55
C PRO A 377 21.83 -14.64 0.72
N SER A 378 22.18 -14.92 -0.54
CA SER A 378 21.31 -15.64 -1.49
C SER A 378 19.94 -14.98 -1.67
N ALA A 379 19.90 -13.64 -1.68
CA ALA A 379 18.69 -12.88 -1.95
C ALA A 379 18.07 -13.27 -3.30
N PRO A 380 16.72 -13.32 -3.40
CA PRO A 380 16.04 -13.53 -4.67
C PRO A 380 16.21 -12.32 -5.61
N PRO A 381 15.94 -12.50 -6.91
CA PRO A 381 15.71 -11.38 -7.83
C PRO A 381 14.74 -10.36 -7.24
N GLY A 382 15.05 -9.07 -7.38
CA GLY A 382 14.13 -8.03 -6.99
C GLY A 382 14.41 -6.66 -7.55
N GLY A 383 13.37 -5.83 -7.54
CA GLY A 383 13.37 -4.55 -8.22
C GLY A 383 12.00 -3.88 -8.15
N HIS A 384 11.78 -2.93 -9.05
CA HIS A 384 10.63 -2.04 -9.00
C HIS A 384 9.88 -1.97 -10.33
N VAL A 385 8.55 -1.94 -10.25
CA VAL A 385 7.67 -1.77 -11.40
C VAL A 385 6.77 -0.57 -11.16
N HIS A 386 6.77 0.37 -12.11
CA HIS A 386 5.74 1.38 -12.21
C HIS A 386 4.61 0.91 -13.12
N THR A 387 3.37 1.07 -12.66
CA THR A 387 2.16 0.87 -13.46
C THR A 387 1.77 2.15 -14.18
N PRO A 388 0.91 2.08 -15.21
CA PRO A 388 0.16 3.23 -15.67
C PRO A 388 -0.66 3.89 -14.55
N VAL A 389 -1.03 5.16 -14.71
CA VAL A 389 -1.99 5.83 -13.81
C VAL A 389 -3.42 5.36 -14.08
N LEU A 390 -4.30 5.54 -13.09
CA LEU A 390 -5.74 5.40 -13.26
C LEU A 390 -6.35 6.71 -13.78
N ASP A 391 -7.20 6.59 -14.80
CA ASP A 391 -7.91 7.72 -15.40
C ASP A 391 -9.43 7.51 -15.30
N PHE A 392 -10.15 8.56 -14.92
CA PHE A 392 -11.59 8.64 -15.09
C PHE A 392 -11.92 9.02 -16.54
N ASP A 393 -13.16 8.80 -16.95
CA ASP A 393 -13.69 9.47 -18.14
C ASP A 393 -13.50 10.99 -17.97
N PRO A 394 -12.90 11.73 -18.92
CA PRO A 394 -12.74 13.18 -18.82
C PRO A 394 -14.06 13.95 -18.60
N ALA A 395 -15.20 13.37 -18.99
CA ALA A 395 -16.52 13.94 -18.72
C ALA A 395 -17.01 13.69 -17.28
N ASN A 396 -16.39 12.78 -16.54
CA ASN A 396 -16.76 12.46 -15.17
C ASN A 396 -16.17 13.47 -14.16
N ALA A 397 -16.93 14.54 -13.91
CA ALA A 397 -16.56 15.55 -12.92
C ALA A 397 -16.96 15.21 -11.47
N THR A 398 -17.90 14.28 -11.25
CA THR A 398 -18.56 14.14 -9.94
C THR A 398 -18.71 12.71 -9.43
N ALA A 399 -18.88 11.70 -10.28
CA ALA A 399 -19.06 10.34 -9.81
C ALA A 399 -17.75 9.79 -9.23
N ILE A 400 -17.84 9.04 -8.13
CA ILE A 400 -16.68 8.40 -7.49
C ILE A 400 -16.12 7.24 -8.32
N THR A 401 -16.82 6.76 -9.34
CA THR A 401 -16.37 5.71 -10.25
C THR A 401 -17.03 5.91 -11.62
N ASP A 402 -16.41 5.39 -12.67
CA ASP A 402 -17.01 5.28 -14.00
C ASP A 402 -16.42 4.07 -14.76
N PRO A 403 -17.05 3.63 -15.87
CA PRO A 403 -16.58 2.46 -16.61
C PRO A 403 -15.14 2.56 -17.15
N VAL A 404 -14.63 3.77 -17.44
CA VAL A 404 -13.26 3.96 -17.92
C VAL A 404 -12.28 3.69 -16.78
N PHE A 405 -12.53 4.28 -15.61
CA PHE A 405 -11.73 4.05 -14.40
C PHE A 405 -11.69 2.56 -14.02
N GLU A 406 -12.84 1.90 -14.09
CA GLU A 406 -12.98 0.48 -13.74
C GLU A 406 -12.27 -0.45 -14.73
N ALA A 407 -12.49 -0.23 -16.04
CA ALA A 407 -11.83 -1.02 -17.07
C ALA A 407 -10.31 -0.82 -17.07
N ASN A 408 -9.86 0.42 -16.86
CA ASN A 408 -8.45 0.78 -16.77
C ASN A 408 -7.77 0.06 -15.59
N ARG A 409 -8.38 0.09 -14.39
CA ARG A 409 -7.88 -0.64 -13.21
C ARG A 409 -7.82 -2.14 -13.46
N ALA A 410 -8.88 -2.74 -14.01
CA ALA A 410 -8.92 -4.16 -14.29
C ALA A 410 -7.82 -4.59 -15.28
N ALA A 411 -7.58 -3.79 -16.33
CA ALA A 411 -6.52 -4.02 -17.30
C ALA A 411 -5.12 -3.92 -16.66
N ILE A 412 -4.89 -2.92 -15.80
CA ILE A 412 -3.62 -2.77 -15.09
C ILE A 412 -3.38 -3.95 -14.14
N ILE A 413 -4.39 -4.42 -13.40
CA ILE A 413 -4.26 -5.59 -12.53
C ILE A 413 -3.89 -6.84 -13.33
N ALA A 414 -4.61 -7.09 -14.43
CA ALA A 414 -4.36 -8.24 -15.28
C ALA A 414 -2.95 -8.23 -15.87
N GLN A 415 -2.52 -7.09 -16.43
CA GLN A 415 -1.20 -6.97 -17.04
C GLN A 415 -0.07 -6.99 -16.01
N THR A 416 -0.25 -6.35 -14.85
CA THR A 416 0.73 -6.46 -13.74
C THR A 416 0.90 -7.92 -13.31
N THR A 417 -0.19 -8.69 -13.28
CA THR A 417 -0.14 -10.12 -12.98
C THR A 417 0.70 -10.88 -14.01
N ALA A 418 0.49 -10.62 -15.30
CA ALA A 418 1.26 -11.24 -16.37
C ALA A 418 2.77 -10.90 -16.27
N ILE A 419 3.09 -9.62 -16.05
CA ILE A 419 4.46 -9.12 -15.85
C ILE A 419 5.14 -9.85 -14.67
N LEU A 420 4.47 -9.95 -13.52
CA LEU A 420 5.03 -10.60 -12.34
C LEU A 420 5.25 -12.10 -12.53
N LEU A 421 4.32 -12.79 -13.20
CA LEU A 421 4.43 -14.22 -13.48
C LEU A 421 5.54 -14.51 -14.50
N ALA A 422 5.74 -13.65 -15.50
CA ALA A 422 6.81 -13.80 -16.47
C ALA A 422 8.22 -13.74 -15.82
N GLY A 423 8.40 -12.93 -14.76
CA GLY A 423 9.65 -12.91 -13.99
C GLY A 423 9.93 -14.21 -13.20
N LEU A 424 8.90 -15.03 -12.99
CA LEU A 424 8.96 -16.28 -12.23
C LEU A 424 8.74 -17.52 -13.09
N ALA A 425 8.55 -17.38 -14.39
CA ALA A 425 8.50 -18.52 -15.29
C ALA A 425 9.86 -19.22 -15.29
N ASP A 426 9.85 -20.55 -15.32
CA ASP A 426 11.06 -21.32 -15.56
C ASP A 426 11.36 -21.16 -17.05
N ASN A 427 12.28 -20.26 -17.39
CA ASN A 427 12.79 -20.13 -18.75
C ASN A 427 13.56 -21.39 -19.12
N ALA A 428 12.86 -22.48 -19.43
CA ALA A 428 13.39 -23.65 -20.12
C ALA A 428 13.60 -23.30 -21.60
N ALA A 429 14.37 -22.25 -21.87
CA ALA A 429 14.90 -21.88 -23.18
C ALA A 429 15.88 -20.71 -23.02
N ALA A 430 17.12 -21.03 -22.68
CA ALA A 430 18.31 -20.27 -23.08
C ALA A 430 19.33 -21.26 -23.63
#